data_AF-A0A2T0T3I5-F1
#
_entry.id   AF-A0A2T0T3I5-F1
#
_cell.length_a   1.000
_cell.length_b   1.000
_cell.length_c   1.000
_cell.angle_alpha   90.00
_cell.angle_beta   90.00
_cell.angle_gamma   90.00
#
_symmetry.space_group_name_H-M   'P 1'
#
loop_
_entity.id
_entity.type
_entity.pdbx_description
1 polymer ?
#
loop_
_entity_poly.entity_id
_entity_poly.type
_entity_poly.pdbx_seq_one_letter_code
_entity_poly.pdbx_strand_id
1 'polypeptide(L)'
;MPPPAPRRSRRGLWIGLGAALLALVVAAGVVVFLLTRPVDPPTGVTAELQDDGVAVRWDAVEGATGYEVRRDDDVLGTTSGTSYVDGEAASGTEYRYSVTALEDGDRSEPVPAQDPVVTPVAPPASITLTTDGPDVLVEWDPVTGADAYEVRRDGTVLATDLPDASYRDAGVPLGDHTWQVTAVDRDGAGSTADIRSASFFTQGPWQEAYALAAAFPDLLPAEPGGLGWSDGTCDRAPAEGVQAFVVCTYPTGVYVEISQFADRGQWQARLDAAAAGSTGPGTWAYGDGPAEGDLLESPEGGLAWKYLTFYAEDRSLYGIYVAWEGHTQDEIDDAWFTEAPF
;
A
#
# COMPACT_ATOMS: atom_id res chain seq x y z
N MET A 1 -56.62 102.10 61.66
CA MET A 1 -56.67 100.88 60.82
C MET A 1 -56.65 101.34 59.36
N PRO A 2 -55.60 101.00 58.60
CA PRO A 2 -55.68 99.96 57.56
C PRO A 2 -54.47 98.99 57.60
N PRO A 3 -54.43 97.90 56.77
CA PRO A 3 -53.99 96.54 57.14
C PRO A 3 -52.49 96.23 56.94
N PRO A 4 -51.98 95.09 57.47
CA PRO A 4 -50.55 94.76 57.41
C PRO A 4 -50.13 94.16 56.06
N ALA A 5 -48.94 94.53 55.60
CA ALA A 5 -48.34 94.03 54.37
C ALA A 5 -47.51 92.73 54.60
N PRO A 6 -47.42 91.83 53.60
CA PRO A 6 -47.05 90.42 53.78
C PRO A 6 -45.54 90.16 53.76
N ARG A 7 -45.15 89.04 54.40
CA ARG A 7 -43.79 88.48 54.45
C ARG A 7 -43.28 88.09 53.05
N ARG A 8 -42.11 88.62 52.65
CA ARG A 8 -41.36 88.13 51.48
C ARG A 8 -40.51 86.93 51.85
N SER A 9 -40.68 85.83 51.11
CA SER A 9 -39.89 84.60 51.23
C SER A 9 -38.55 84.73 50.49
N ARG A 10 -37.49 84.19 51.09
CA ARG A 10 -36.19 83.98 50.44
C ARG A 10 -36.25 82.65 49.67
N ARG A 11 -36.58 82.70 48.38
CA ARG A 11 -36.33 81.59 47.44
C ARG A 11 -35.76 82.18 46.15
N GLY A 12 -34.46 82.02 45.97
CA GLY A 12 -33.77 82.49 44.76
C GLY A 12 -32.26 82.47 44.91
N LEU A 13 -31.68 81.33 45.30
CA LEU A 13 -30.23 81.13 45.21
C LEU A 13 -29.84 79.64 45.21
N TRP A 14 -30.47 78.79 44.40
CA TRP A 14 -30.07 77.36 44.27
C TRP A 14 -30.39 76.74 42.88
N ILE A 15 -30.28 77.50 41.78
CA ILE A 15 -30.41 76.93 40.41
C ILE A 15 -29.04 76.80 39.70
N GLY A 16 -27.93 76.94 40.43
CA GLY A 16 -26.59 77.00 39.82
C GLY A 16 -25.81 75.68 39.70
N LEU A 17 -26.11 74.63 40.48
CA LEU A 17 -25.22 73.45 40.58
C LEU A 17 -25.78 72.12 40.08
N GLY A 18 -27.09 72.01 39.82
CA GLY A 18 -27.70 70.72 39.40
C GLY A 18 -27.60 70.41 37.91
N ALA A 19 -27.54 71.43 37.05
CA ALA A 19 -27.54 71.25 35.59
C ALA A 19 -26.15 70.92 35.01
N ALA A 20 -25.07 71.31 35.69
CA ALA A 20 -23.71 71.08 35.22
C ALA A 20 -23.20 69.65 35.49
N LEU A 21 -23.71 68.97 36.53
CA LEU A 21 -23.31 67.59 36.85
C LEU A 21 -24.07 66.55 36.00
N LEU A 22 -25.33 66.82 35.64
CA LEU A 22 -26.13 65.90 34.81
C LEU A 22 -25.73 65.96 33.32
N ALA A 23 -25.30 67.13 32.82
CA ALA A 23 -24.75 67.25 31.47
C ALA A 23 -23.40 66.53 31.31
N LEU A 24 -22.61 66.40 32.39
CA LEU A 24 -21.33 65.71 32.39
C LEU A 24 -21.48 64.18 32.49
N VAL A 25 -22.52 63.68 33.15
CA VAL A 25 -22.84 62.23 33.22
C VAL A 25 -23.55 61.75 31.95
N VAL A 26 -24.40 62.58 31.32
CA VAL A 26 -24.96 62.26 29.99
C VAL A 26 -23.90 62.39 28.91
N ALA A 27 -22.99 63.37 28.97
CA ALA A 27 -21.85 63.43 28.07
C ALA A 27 -20.89 62.25 28.28
N ALA A 28 -20.57 61.84 29.51
CA ALA A 28 -19.72 60.65 29.73
C ALA A 28 -20.40 59.34 29.32
N GLY A 29 -21.70 59.16 29.59
CA GLY A 29 -22.45 57.97 29.18
C GLY A 29 -22.73 57.89 27.67
N VAL A 30 -22.90 59.02 27.00
CA VAL A 30 -23.06 59.11 25.53
C VAL A 30 -21.70 59.10 24.81
N VAL A 31 -20.61 59.58 25.44
CA VAL A 31 -19.25 59.48 24.90
C VAL A 31 -18.70 58.06 25.01
N VAL A 32 -19.03 57.29 26.06
CA VAL A 32 -18.64 55.87 26.16
C VAL A 32 -19.37 55.00 25.13
N PHE A 33 -20.58 55.37 24.69
CA PHE A 33 -21.34 54.61 23.68
C PHE A 33 -20.92 54.90 22.22
N LEU A 34 -19.99 55.84 22.00
CA LEU A 34 -19.46 56.18 20.66
C LEU A 34 -17.99 55.75 20.47
N LEU A 35 -17.43 54.94 21.37
CA LEU A 35 -15.99 54.61 21.38
C LEU A 35 -15.62 53.17 21.01
N THR A 36 -16.58 52.28 20.75
CA THR A 36 -16.26 50.96 20.18
C THR A 36 -16.95 50.80 18.83
N ARG A 37 -16.18 50.98 17.76
CA ARG A 37 -16.62 50.58 16.41
C ARG A 37 -16.65 49.04 16.45
N PRO A 38 -17.77 48.37 16.09
CA PRO A 38 -17.79 46.92 16.03
C PRO A 38 -16.74 46.46 15.00
N VAL A 39 -16.00 45.41 15.35
CA VAL A 39 -14.96 44.85 14.48
C VAL A 39 -15.63 44.24 13.26
N ASP A 40 -15.23 44.71 12.07
CA ASP A 40 -15.76 44.18 10.81
C ASP A 40 -15.37 42.68 10.68
N PRO A 41 -16.30 41.78 10.30
CA PRO A 41 -15.97 40.37 10.17
C PRO A 41 -15.06 40.10 8.96
N PRO A 42 -14.19 39.07 9.01
CA PRO A 42 -13.39 38.65 7.86
C PRO A 42 -14.25 38.35 6.63
N THR A 43 -13.66 38.48 5.44
CA THR A 43 -14.26 38.03 4.18
C THR A 43 -13.31 37.08 3.46
N GLY A 44 -13.78 36.39 2.42
CA GLY A 44 -12.94 35.48 1.64
C GLY A 44 -12.38 34.30 2.43
N VAL A 45 -13.07 33.85 3.49
CA VAL A 45 -12.58 32.74 4.31
C VAL A 45 -12.64 31.43 3.52
N THR A 46 -11.48 30.83 3.26
CA THR A 46 -11.34 29.53 2.62
C THR A 46 -10.50 28.59 3.49
N ALA A 47 -10.73 27.29 3.34
CA ALA A 47 -9.94 26.24 3.97
C ALA A 47 -9.57 25.22 2.89
N GLU A 48 -8.29 24.90 2.76
CA GLU A 48 -7.75 24.06 1.70
C GLU A 48 -6.67 23.12 2.25
N LEU A 49 -6.62 21.89 1.73
CA LEU A 49 -5.54 20.95 2.03
C LEU A 49 -4.20 21.42 1.48
N GLN A 50 -3.15 21.17 2.24
CA GLN A 50 -1.76 21.34 1.86
C GLN A 50 -0.89 20.27 2.54
N ASP A 51 0.39 20.16 2.14
CA ASP A 51 1.28 19.07 2.57
C ASP A 51 1.45 18.97 4.09
N ASP A 52 1.31 20.08 4.81
CA ASP A 52 1.52 20.20 6.26
C ASP A 52 0.23 20.38 7.07
N GLY A 53 -0.95 20.16 6.45
CA GLY A 53 -2.25 20.20 7.13
C GLY A 53 -3.32 20.96 6.35
N VAL A 54 -4.21 21.65 7.06
CA VAL A 54 -5.26 22.49 6.44
C VAL A 54 -4.88 23.96 6.57
N ALA A 55 -4.70 24.65 5.44
CA ALA A 55 -4.55 26.11 5.44
C ALA A 55 -5.90 26.80 5.40
N VAL A 56 -6.12 27.66 6.39
CA VAL A 56 -7.23 28.60 6.43
C VAL A 56 -6.72 29.97 6.01
N ARG A 57 -7.37 30.61 5.03
CA ARG A 57 -7.01 31.92 4.49
C ARG A 57 -8.21 32.85 4.50
N TRP A 58 -7.97 34.16 4.66
CA TRP A 58 -9.02 35.18 4.68
C TRP A 58 -8.47 36.54 4.25
N ASP A 59 -9.37 37.47 3.93
CA ASP A 59 -9.01 38.85 3.61
C ASP A 59 -8.72 39.66 4.89
N ALA A 60 -7.75 40.58 4.81
CA ALA A 60 -7.39 41.45 5.93
C ALA A 60 -8.56 42.36 6.33
N VAL A 61 -8.85 42.43 7.63
CA VAL A 61 -9.80 43.38 8.23
C VAL A 61 -9.06 44.64 8.67
N GLU A 62 -9.56 45.81 8.27
CA GLU A 62 -9.01 47.10 8.68
C GLU A 62 -9.17 47.30 10.19
N GLY A 63 -8.07 47.63 10.90
CA GLY A 63 -8.06 47.81 12.35
C GLY A 63 -7.79 46.53 13.15
N ALA A 64 -7.94 45.34 12.54
CA ALA A 64 -7.69 44.09 13.25
C ALA A 64 -6.22 43.96 13.68
N THR A 65 -6.04 43.66 14.96
CA THR A 65 -4.74 43.38 15.60
C THR A 65 -4.36 41.90 15.53
N GLY A 66 -5.33 41.05 15.25
CA GLY A 66 -5.14 39.63 15.00
C GLY A 66 -6.44 38.91 14.65
N TYR A 67 -6.36 37.59 14.56
CA TYR A 67 -7.48 36.72 14.22
C TYR A 67 -7.44 35.48 15.09
N GLU A 68 -8.60 34.99 15.52
CA GLU A 68 -8.78 33.68 16.14
C GLU A 68 -9.30 32.69 15.10
N VAL A 69 -8.68 31.52 15.03
CA VAL A 69 -9.09 30.43 14.14
C VAL A 69 -9.65 29.28 14.98
N ARG A 70 -10.79 28.74 14.54
CA ARG A 70 -11.47 27.62 15.19
C ARG A 70 -11.67 26.48 14.22
N ARG A 71 -11.66 25.25 14.75
CA ARG A 71 -12.02 24.00 14.06
C ARG A 71 -13.12 23.31 14.87
N ASP A 72 -14.26 23.06 14.24
CA ASP A 72 -15.45 22.47 14.89
C ASP A 72 -15.78 23.14 16.23
N ASP A 73 -15.77 24.47 16.23
CA ASP A 73 -15.97 25.34 17.39
C ASP A 73 -14.84 25.33 18.45
N ASP A 74 -13.80 24.50 18.35
CA ASP A 74 -12.64 24.58 19.24
C ASP A 74 -11.62 25.60 18.75
N VAL A 75 -11.06 26.41 19.68
CA VAL A 75 -10.04 27.40 19.35
C VAL A 75 -8.70 26.71 19.10
N LEU A 76 -8.17 26.83 17.89
CA LEU A 76 -6.84 26.33 17.54
C LEU A 76 -5.74 27.31 17.95
N GLY A 77 -6.01 28.61 17.80
CA GLY A 77 -5.05 29.63 18.17
C GLY A 77 -5.38 31.00 17.60
N THR A 78 -4.42 31.92 17.75
CA THR A 78 -4.50 33.27 17.20
C THR A 78 -3.27 33.58 16.35
N THR A 79 -3.45 34.45 15.36
CA THR A 79 -2.37 34.90 14.46
C THR A 79 -2.58 36.37 14.09
N SER A 80 -1.49 37.11 13.85
CA SER A 80 -1.55 38.47 13.31
C SER A 80 -1.57 38.49 11.77
N GLY A 81 -1.28 37.37 11.12
CA GLY A 81 -1.36 37.22 9.67
C GLY A 81 -2.79 36.93 9.19
N THR A 82 -2.96 36.82 7.88
CA THR A 82 -4.24 36.50 7.21
C THR A 82 -4.34 35.04 6.78
N SER A 83 -3.57 34.18 7.45
CA SER A 83 -3.55 32.74 7.22
C SER A 83 -3.15 32.00 8.49
N TYR A 84 -3.67 30.78 8.62
CA TYR A 84 -3.33 29.84 9.69
C TYR A 84 -3.24 28.44 9.11
N VAL A 85 -2.30 27.63 9.60
CA VAL A 85 -2.15 26.23 9.21
C VAL A 85 -2.50 25.36 10.41
N ASP A 86 -3.53 24.55 10.26
CA ASP A 86 -3.87 23.49 11.21
C ASP A 86 -3.11 22.21 10.84
N GLY A 87 -1.94 22.03 11.47
CA GLY A 87 -1.11 20.83 11.31
C GLY A 87 -1.49 19.67 12.24
N GLU A 88 -2.55 19.81 13.04
CA GLU A 88 -3.02 18.80 13.99
C GLU A 88 -4.37 18.20 13.58
N ALA A 89 -4.83 18.45 12.36
CA ALA A 89 -6.02 17.86 11.77
C ALA A 89 -5.80 16.35 11.58
N ALA A 90 -6.63 15.51 12.21
CA ALA A 90 -6.55 14.06 12.05
C ALA A 90 -6.99 13.66 10.64
N SER A 91 -6.36 12.63 10.08
CA SER A 91 -6.70 12.06 8.77
C SER A 91 -8.14 11.51 8.69
N GLY A 92 -8.69 11.44 7.47
CA GLY A 92 -10.01 10.86 7.20
C GLY A 92 -11.16 11.56 7.91
N THR A 93 -10.98 12.81 8.33
CA THR A 93 -11.94 13.56 9.16
C THR A 93 -12.42 14.80 8.42
N GLU A 94 -13.72 15.04 8.43
CA GLU A 94 -14.32 16.28 7.93
C GLU A 94 -14.25 17.36 9.01
N TYR A 95 -13.67 18.51 8.68
CA TYR A 95 -13.53 19.65 9.57
C TYR A 95 -14.23 20.90 9.01
N ARG A 96 -14.80 21.70 9.92
CA ARG A 96 -15.30 23.05 9.62
C ARG A 96 -14.43 24.10 10.31
N TYR A 97 -13.92 25.06 9.54
CA TYR A 97 -13.11 26.15 10.06
C TYR A 97 -13.90 27.46 10.11
N SER A 98 -13.61 28.29 11.11
CA SER A 98 -14.10 29.66 11.17
C SER A 98 -13.04 30.63 11.68
N VAL A 99 -13.15 31.89 11.28
CA VAL A 99 -12.22 32.96 11.63
C VAL A 99 -12.97 34.12 12.28
N THR A 100 -12.44 34.60 13.40
CA THR A 100 -12.92 35.80 14.09
C THR A 100 -11.84 36.88 14.08
N ALA A 101 -12.15 38.10 13.65
CA ALA A 101 -11.22 39.23 13.75
C ALA A 101 -11.18 39.77 15.19
N LEU A 102 -9.98 40.19 15.62
CA LEU A 102 -9.69 40.70 16.96
C LEU A 102 -9.11 42.12 16.88
N GLU A 103 -9.68 43.07 17.61
CA GLU A 103 -9.22 44.47 17.66
C GLU A 103 -9.32 44.99 19.10
N ASP A 104 -8.19 45.32 19.73
CA ASP A 104 -8.12 45.95 21.06
C ASP A 104 -8.97 45.30 22.18
N GLY A 105 -9.20 43.98 22.08
CA GLY A 105 -9.98 43.19 23.03
C GLY A 105 -11.44 42.93 22.61
N ASP A 106 -11.90 43.59 21.56
CA ASP A 106 -13.19 43.33 20.89
C ASP A 106 -13.05 42.26 19.80
N ARG A 107 -14.19 41.70 19.39
CA ARG A 107 -14.28 40.56 18.48
C ARG A 107 -15.38 40.77 17.45
N SER A 108 -15.14 40.34 16.21
CA SER A 108 -16.19 40.26 15.19
C SER A 108 -17.12 39.06 15.43
N GLU A 109 -18.19 38.96 14.64
CA GLU A 109 -18.85 37.67 14.45
C GLU A 109 -17.89 36.68 13.75
N PRO A 110 -17.94 35.38 14.08
CA PRO A 110 -17.14 34.35 13.42
C PRO A 110 -17.65 34.11 12.00
N VAL A 111 -16.73 33.98 11.05
CA VAL A 111 -17.06 33.70 9.65
C VAL A 111 -16.58 32.30 9.30
N PRO A 112 -17.48 31.37 8.91
CA PRO A 112 -17.09 30.04 8.48
C PRO A 112 -16.38 30.09 7.12
N ALA A 113 -15.44 29.17 6.91
CA ALA A 113 -14.95 28.88 5.57
C ALA A 113 -16.09 28.41 4.66
N GLN A 114 -15.95 28.65 3.35
CA GLN A 114 -17.02 28.34 2.38
C GLN A 114 -17.43 26.87 2.38
N ASP A 115 -16.44 25.97 2.33
CA ASP A 115 -16.64 24.53 2.26
C ASP A 115 -15.93 23.82 3.43
N PRO A 116 -16.49 22.71 3.95
CA PRO A 116 -15.75 21.85 4.87
C PRO A 116 -14.56 21.20 4.15
N VAL A 117 -13.54 20.83 4.92
CA VAL A 117 -12.35 20.14 4.38
C VAL A 117 -12.33 18.74 4.94
N VAL A 118 -12.22 17.74 4.06
CA VAL A 118 -11.97 16.35 4.45
C VAL A 118 -10.48 16.11 4.35
N THR A 119 -9.84 15.73 5.45
CA THR A 119 -8.43 15.35 5.41
C THR A 119 -8.25 13.98 4.74
N PRO A 120 -7.20 13.78 3.92
CA PRO A 120 -6.94 12.49 3.31
C PRO A 120 -6.82 11.41 4.37
N VAL A 121 -7.32 10.22 4.05
CA VAL A 121 -7.15 9.03 4.91
C VAL A 121 -5.68 8.67 5.04
N ALA A 122 -5.28 8.17 6.21
CA ALA A 122 -3.94 7.67 6.41
C ALA A 122 -3.75 6.35 5.63
N PRO A 123 -2.53 6.01 5.19
CA PRO A 123 -2.27 4.66 4.70
C PRO A 123 -2.46 3.65 5.84
N PRO A 124 -2.72 2.36 5.55
CA PRO A 124 -2.74 1.32 6.58
C PRO A 124 -1.47 1.34 7.45
N ALA A 125 -1.59 1.01 8.74
CA ALA A 125 -0.43 1.07 9.64
C ALA A 125 0.59 -0.04 9.32
N SER A 126 0.09 -1.22 8.98
CA SER A 126 0.88 -2.38 8.59
C SER A 126 0.14 -3.22 7.56
N ILE A 127 0.90 -4.01 6.80
CA ILE A 127 0.40 -5.06 5.91
C ILE A 127 1.02 -6.37 6.38
N THR A 128 0.19 -7.38 6.57
CA THR A 128 0.59 -8.76 6.85
C THR A 128 0.36 -9.59 5.60
N LEU A 129 1.37 -10.37 5.21
CA LEU A 129 1.31 -11.27 4.07
C LEU A 129 1.45 -12.71 4.57
N THR A 130 0.50 -13.57 4.21
CA THR A 130 0.54 -14.99 4.52
C THR A 130 0.26 -15.83 3.28
N THR A 131 0.91 -16.98 3.17
CA THR A 131 0.67 -17.91 2.07
C THR A 131 -0.45 -18.89 2.39
N ASP A 132 -1.32 -19.10 1.42
CA ASP A 132 -2.35 -20.13 1.41
C ASP A 132 -2.26 -20.89 0.08
N GLY A 133 -1.35 -21.87 0.04
CA GLY A 133 -1.01 -22.56 -1.20
C GLY A 133 -0.38 -21.58 -2.22
N PRO A 134 -0.86 -21.54 -3.49
CA PRO A 134 -0.34 -20.65 -4.54
C PRO A 134 -0.79 -19.19 -4.38
N ASP A 135 -1.65 -18.92 -3.41
CA ASP A 135 -2.28 -17.63 -3.20
C ASP A 135 -1.61 -16.93 -2.01
N VAL A 136 -1.65 -15.61 -2.01
CA VAL A 136 -1.20 -14.76 -0.91
C VAL A 136 -2.40 -14.04 -0.33
N LEU A 137 -2.62 -14.24 0.96
CA LEU A 137 -3.58 -13.46 1.72
C LEU A 137 -2.88 -12.18 2.21
N VAL A 138 -3.39 -11.04 1.75
CA VAL A 138 -2.96 -9.68 2.10
C VAL A 138 -3.94 -9.15 3.14
N GLU A 139 -3.46 -8.89 4.35
CA GLU A 139 -4.29 -8.37 5.45
C GLU A 139 -3.71 -7.06 5.99
N TRP A 140 -4.57 -6.16 6.43
CA TRP A 140 -4.17 -4.91 7.07
C TRP A 140 -5.18 -4.51 8.14
N ASP A 141 -4.76 -3.58 9.01
CA ASP A 141 -5.67 -2.99 9.98
C ASP A 141 -6.65 -2.03 9.28
N PRO A 142 -7.96 -2.07 9.59
CA PRO A 142 -8.92 -1.11 9.08
C PRO A 142 -8.49 0.34 9.37
N VAL A 143 -8.56 1.20 8.35
CA VAL A 143 -8.20 2.61 8.43
C VAL A 143 -9.45 3.44 8.74
N THR A 144 -9.37 4.25 9.80
CA THR A 144 -10.43 5.20 10.15
C THR A 144 -10.67 6.20 9.02
N GLY A 145 -11.93 6.35 8.60
CA GLY A 145 -12.33 7.25 7.52
C GLY A 145 -12.15 6.68 6.12
N ALA A 146 -11.59 5.48 5.98
CA ALA A 146 -11.54 4.77 4.70
C ALA A 146 -12.90 4.17 4.38
N ASP A 147 -13.41 4.46 3.19
CA ASP A 147 -14.62 3.86 2.62
C ASP A 147 -14.30 2.62 1.79
N ALA A 148 -13.08 2.55 1.24
CA ALA A 148 -12.60 1.40 0.48
C ALA A 148 -11.07 1.29 0.49
N TYR A 149 -10.56 0.19 -0.07
CA TYR A 149 -9.13 -0.04 -0.31
C TYR A 149 -8.85 -0.40 -1.77
N GLU A 150 -7.67 -0.01 -2.23
CA GLU A 150 -7.04 -0.47 -3.47
C GLU A 150 -5.80 -1.31 -3.12
N VAL A 151 -5.64 -2.45 -3.79
CA VAL A 151 -4.47 -3.32 -3.64
C VAL A 151 -3.72 -3.41 -4.97
N ARG A 152 -2.40 -3.22 -4.91
CA ARG A 152 -1.49 -3.41 -6.04
C ARG A 152 -0.44 -4.47 -5.73
N ARG A 153 0.03 -5.16 -6.76
CA ARG A 153 1.25 -5.98 -6.74
C ARG A 153 2.19 -5.52 -7.84
N ASP A 154 3.45 -5.25 -7.47
CA ASP A 154 4.49 -4.76 -8.38
C ASP A 154 4.03 -3.54 -9.21
N GLY A 155 3.29 -2.64 -8.56
CA GLY A 155 2.71 -1.44 -9.17
C GLY A 155 1.41 -1.64 -9.99
N THR A 156 1.04 -2.88 -10.27
CA THR A 156 -0.19 -3.23 -11.01
C THR A 156 -1.39 -3.31 -10.07
N VAL A 157 -2.49 -2.64 -10.42
CA VAL A 157 -3.76 -2.72 -9.67
C VAL A 157 -4.35 -4.11 -9.79
N LEU A 158 -4.57 -4.76 -8.64
CA LEU A 158 -5.23 -6.06 -8.55
C LEU A 158 -6.71 -5.90 -8.22
N ALA A 159 -7.04 -5.01 -7.29
CA ALA A 159 -8.41 -4.76 -6.86
C ALA A 159 -8.59 -3.31 -6.39
N THR A 160 -9.80 -2.80 -6.60
CA THR A 160 -10.28 -1.50 -6.12
C THR A 160 -11.59 -1.71 -5.35
N ASP A 161 -12.04 -0.68 -4.65
CA ASP A 161 -13.36 -0.64 -4.00
C ASP A 161 -13.58 -1.79 -2.98
N LEU A 162 -12.50 -2.27 -2.36
CA LEU A 162 -12.57 -3.33 -1.36
C LEU A 162 -13.15 -2.77 -0.05
N PRO A 163 -14.26 -3.33 0.47
CA PRO A 163 -14.86 -2.84 1.71
C PRO A 163 -14.19 -3.43 2.96
N ASP A 164 -13.57 -4.60 2.81
CA ASP A 164 -12.93 -5.35 3.90
C ASP A 164 -11.43 -5.08 3.92
N ALA A 165 -10.82 -5.18 5.11
CA ALA A 165 -9.38 -4.97 5.30
C ALA A 165 -8.55 -6.23 4.97
N SER A 166 -8.93 -6.95 3.93
CA SER A 166 -8.23 -8.12 3.43
C SER A 166 -8.46 -8.34 1.94
N TYR A 167 -7.49 -8.97 1.29
CA TYR A 167 -7.55 -9.34 -0.11
C TYR A 167 -6.80 -10.64 -0.36
N ARG A 168 -7.41 -11.55 -1.13
CA ARG A 168 -6.79 -12.81 -1.54
C ARG A 168 -6.25 -12.66 -2.96
N ASP A 169 -4.93 -12.54 -3.08
CA ASP A 169 -4.23 -12.49 -4.35
C ASP A 169 -3.96 -13.92 -4.84
N ALA A 170 -4.65 -14.34 -5.89
CA ALA A 170 -4.62 -15.72 -6.37
C ALA A 170 -3.54 -15.96 -7.44
N GLY A 171 -2.93 -17.15 -7.41
CA GLY A 171 -1.97 -17.60 -8.41
C GLY A 171 -0.76 -16.66 -8.51
N VAL A 172 -0.17 -16.30 -7.38
CA VAL A 172 0.95 -15.36 -7.38
C VAL A 172 2.16 -16.05 -8.03
N PRO A 173 2.83 -15.42 -9.00
CA PRO A 173 4.01 -16.01 -9.63
C PRO A 173 5.12 -16.30 -8.62
N LEU A 174 6.00 -17.23 -8.99
CA LEU A 174 7.20 -17.53 -8.22
C LEU A 174 8.14 -16.33 -8.21
N GLY A 175 8.63 -15.97 -7.02
CA GLY A 175 9.65 -14.92 -6.85
C GLY A 175 9.30 -13.91 -5.76
N ASP A 176 10.10 -12.85 -5.71
CA ASP A 176 9.86 -11.71 -4.84
C ASP A 176 8.83 -10.79 -5.44
N HIS A 177 7.80 -10.48 -4.67
CA HIS A 177 6.74 -9.56 -5.04
C HIS A 177 6.54 -8.51 -3.97
N THR A 178 6.06 -7.32 -4.37
CA THR A 178 5.73 -6.24 -3.44
C THR A 178 4.25 -5.89 -3.54
N TRP A 179 3.53 -5.99 -2.41
CA TRP A 179 2.14 -5.56 -2.31
C TRP A 179 2.04 -4.16 -1.74
N GLN A 180 1.10 -3.40 -2.27
CA GLN A 180 0.78 -2.06 -1.82
C GLN A 180 -0.72 -1.96 -1.53
N VAL A 181 -1.07 -1.32 -0.41
CA VAL A 181 -2.46 -1.07 -0.03
C VAL A 181 -2.67 0.42 0.15
N THR A 182 -3.67 0.96 -0.55
CA THR A 182 -4.08 2.37 -0.46
C THR A 182 -5.49 2.40 0.14
N ALA A 183 -5.65 3.15 1.23
CA ALA A 183 -6.97 3.48 1.74
C ALA A 183 -7.57 4.62 0.91
N VAL A 184 -8.87 4.57 0.65
CA VAL A 184 -9.59 5.54 -0.18
C VAL A 184 -10.82 6.02 0.58
N ASP A 185 -11.04 7.32 0.61
CA ASP A 185 -12.27 7.93 1.14
C ASP A 185 -13.35 8.12 0.06
N ARG A 186 -14.56 8.50 0.48
CA ARG A 186 -15.73 8.78 -0.36
C ARG A 186 -15.52 9.82 -1.46
N ASP A 187 -14.55 10.72 -1.31
CA ASP A 187 -14.27 11.75 -2.30
C ASP A 187 -13.28 11.24 -3.37
N GLY A 188 -12.89 9.96 -3.27
CA GLY A 188 -11.95 9.29 -4.16
C GLY A 188 -10.51 9.71 -3.92
N ALA A 189 -10.24 10.45 -2.83
CA ALA A 189 -8.88 10.78 -2.44
C ALA A 189 -8.27 9.54 -1.78
N GLY A 190 -7.31 8.93 -2.47
CA GLY A 190 -6.46 7.91 -1.87
C GLY A 190 -5.56 8.53 -0.80
N SER A 191 -5.10 7.71 0.14
CA SER A 191 -4.10 8.12 1.12
C SER A 191 -2.91 8.76 0.41
N THR A 192 -2.71 10.06 0.62
CA THR A 192 -1.63 10.85 -0.01
C THR A 192 -0.28 10.67 0.68
N ALA A 193 -0.27 10.09 1.89
CA ALA A 193 0.92 9.75 2.64
C ALA A 193 1.34 8.28 2.42
N ASP A 194 2.66 8.07 2.31
CA ASP A 194 3.41 6.80 2.21
C ASP A 194 2.57 5.54 1.96
N ILE A 195 2.41 5.18 0.68
CA ILE A 195 1.88 3.86 0.27
C ILE A 195 2.64 2.78 1.04
N ARG A 196 1.94 2.00 1.88
CA ARG A 196 2.59 0.89 2.56
C ARG A 196 2.92 -0.18 1.56
N SER A 197 4.13 -0.71 1.70
CA SER A 197 4.61 -1.84 0.92
C SER A 197 5.09 -2.94 1.85
N ALA A 198 4.87 -4.18 1.43
CA ALA A 198 5.46 -5.36 2.03
C ALA A 198 5.98 -6.26 0.90
N SER A 199 7.21 -6.76 1.06
CA SER A 199 7.80 -7.72 0.12
C SER A 199 7.70 -9.13 0.69
N PHE A 200 7.40 -10.10 -0.16
CA PHE A 200 7.25 -11.48 0.23
C PHE A 200 7.65 -12.40 -0.93
N PHE A 201 8.45 -13.43 -0.62
CA PHE A 201 8.81 -14.46 -1.58
C PHE A 201 7.68 -15.48 -1.66
N THR A 202 7.11 -15.69 -2.85
CA THR A 202 6.14 -16.75 -3.06
C THR A 202 6.77 -17.96 -3.73
N GLN A 203 6.36 -19.14 -3.29
CA GLN A 203 6.70 -20.41 -3.96
C GLN A 203 5.93 -20.61 -5.27
N GLY A 204 5.03 -19.69 -5.60
CA GLY A 204 4.13 -19.74 -6.73
C GLY A 204 3.33 -21.03 -6.85
N PRO A 205 2.77 -21.32 -8.04
CA PRO A 205 1.95 -22.51 -8.26
C PRO A 205 2.69 -23.83 -8.04
N TRP A 206 4.02 -23.81 -8.12
CA TRP A 206 4.89 -24.97 -7.92
C TRP A 206 5.09 -25.38 -6.46
N GLN A 207 4.79 -24.52 -5.49
CA GLN A 207 4.78 -24.86 -4.06
C GLN A 207 6.08 -25.56 -3.63
N GLU A 208 6.03 -26.76 -3.04
CA GLU A 208 7.20 -27.53 -2.62
C GLU A 208 8.24 -27.77 -3.74
N ALA A 209 7.82 -27.76 -5.02
CA ALA A 209 8.69 -27.89 -6.19
C ALA A 209 9.21 -26.54 -6.74
N TYR A 210 9.03 -25.42 -6.03
CA TYR A 210 9.41 -24.09 -6.51
C TYR A 210 10.90 -23.97 -6.87
N ALA A 211 11.79 -24.60 -6.09
CA ALA A 211 13.22 -24.55 -6.35
C ALA A 211 13.59 -25.28 -7.65
N LEU A 212 12.87 -26.36 -7.95
CA LEU A 212 12.99 -27.11 -9.19
C LEU A 212 12.47 -26.29 -10.38
N ALA A 213 11.31 -25.66 -10.25
CA ALA A 213 10.80 -24.73 -11.27
C ALA A 213 11.75 -23.53 -11.51
N ALA A 214 12.34 -22.97 -10.44
CA ALA A 214 13.35 -21.92 -10.53
C ALA A 214 14.64 -22.38 -11.21
N ALA A 215 15.04 -23.64 -11.00
CA ALA A 215 16.24 -24.20 -11.59
C ALA A 215 16.09 -24.48 -13.09
N PHE A 216 14.88 -24.78 -13.56
CA PHE A 216 14.60 -25.14 -14.96
C PHE A 216 13.46 -24.29 -15.57
N PRO A 217 13.59 -22.95 -15.61
CA PRO A 217 12.50 -22.05 -15.99
C PRO A 217 12.13 -22.12 -17.47
N ASP A 218 13.08 -22.51 -18.34
CA ASP A 218 12.85 -22.62 -19.78
C ASP A 218 12.26 -23.98 -20.17
N LEU A 219 12.42 -25.00 -19.31
CA LEU A 219 11.87 -26.34 -19.52
C LEU A 219 10.45 -26.47 -18.95
N LEU A 220 10.24 -25.92 -17.75
CA LEU A 220 8.99 -26.06 -17.01
C LEU A 220 8.02 -24.91 -17.27
N PRO A 221 6.70 -25.18 -17.32
CA PRO A 221 5.69 -24.13 -17.44
C PRO A 221 5.66 -23.23 -16.20
N ALA A 222 5.05 -22.06 -16.33
CA ALA A 222 4.83 -21.14 -15.21
C ALA A 222 4.01 -21.77 -14.07
N GLU A 223 3.14 -22.73 -14.39
CA GLU A 223 2.27 -23.41 -13.42
C GLU A 223 2.16 -24.92 -13.72
N PRO A 224 1.98 -25.77 -12.70
CA PRO A 224 1.70 -27.19 -12.90
C PRO A 224 0.45 -27.42 -13.77
N GLY A 225 0.53 -28.40 -14.67
CA GLY A 225 -0.50 -28.70 -15.67
C GLY A 225 -0.47 -27.79 -16.90
N GLY A 226 0.37 -26.75 -16.92
CA GLY A 226 0.58 -25.89 -18.08
C GLY A 226 1.38 -26.55 -19.19
N LEU A 227 1.47 -25.87 -20.34
CA LEU A 227 2.36 -26.24 -21.45
C LEU A 227 3.72 -25.58 -21.25
N GLY A 228 4.75 -26.40 -21.04
CA GLY A 228 6.15 -25.99 -20.96
C GLY A 228 6.82 -26.02 -22.33
N TRP A 229 8.13 -26.26 -22.32
CA TRP A 229 8.90 -26.39 -23.55
C TRP A 229 8.35 -27.52 -24.45
N SER A 230 8.39 -27.31 -25.77
CA SER A 230 7.92 -28.25 -26.80
C SER A 230 6.52 -28.85 -26.54
N ASP A 231 5.59 -28.03 -26.04
CA ASP A 231 4.22 -28.42 -25.68
C ASP A 231 4.14 -29.55 -24.63
N GLY A 232 5.20 -29.74 -23.83
CA GLY A 232 5.21 -30.70 -22.74
C GLY A 232 4.26 -30.28 -21.61
N THR A 233 3.37 -31.17 -21.19
CA THR A 233 2.55 -30.94 -19.99
C THR A 233 3.30 -31.42 -18.77
N CYS A 234 3.61 -30.53 -17.83
CA CYS A 234 4.37 -30.86 -16.62
C CYS A 234 3.54 -30.65 -15.36
N ASP A 235 3.54 -31.62 -14.45
CA ASP A 235 2.86 -31.51 -13.15
C ASP A 235 3.74 -32.05 -12.02
N ARG A 236 3.44 -31.64 -10.79
CA ARG A 236 4.06 -32.18 -9.58
C ARG A 236 3.64 -33.64 -9.44
N ALA A 237 4.59 -34.47 -9.02
CA ALA A 237 4.35 -35.86 -8.73
C ALA A 237 4.78 -36.19 -7.29
N PRO A 238 4.26 -37.28 -6.68
CA PRO A 238 4.66 -37.68 -5.34
C PRO A 238 6.18 -37.88 -5.23
N ALA A 239 6.81 -37.13 -4.33
CA ALA A 239 8.25 -37.13 -4.12
C ALA A 239 8.69 -38.28 -3.19
N GLU A 240 8.55 -39.53 -3.62
CA GLU A 240 9.05 -40.68 -2.84
C GLU A 240 10.58 -40.77 -2.93
N GLY A 241 11.27 -40.44 -1.83
CA GLY A 241 12.73 -40.53 -1.75
C GLY A 241 13.49 -39.35 -2.37
N VAL A 242 12.78 -38.28 -2.75
CA VAL A 242 13.33 -37.02 -3.26
C VAL A 242 12.67 -35.84 -2.54
N GLN A 243 13.22 -34.64 -2.64
CA GLN A 243 12.66 -33.42 -2.04
C GLN A 243 11.49 -32.87 -2.85
N ALA A 244 11.64 -32.84 -4.17
CA ALA A 244 10.59 -32.44 -5.10
C ALA A 244 10.72 -33.24 -6.39
N PHE A 245 9.58 -33.46 -7.04
CA PHE A 245 9.49 -34.31 -8.22
C PHE A 245 8.47 -33.73 -9.19
N VAL A 246 8.90 -33.53 -10.44
CA VAL A 246 8.06 -33.03 -11.53
C VAL A 246 8.12 -34.02 -12.69
N VAL A 247 6.97 -34.30 -13.28
CA VAL A 247 6.82 -35.19 -14.42
C VAL A 247 6.28 -34.40 -15.59
N CYS A 248 6.95 -34.48 -16.73
CA CYS A 248 6.52 -33.91 -17.99
C CYS A 248 6.21 -35.00 -19.01
N THR A 249 5.08 -34.87 -19.70
CA THR A 249 4.71 -35.74 -20.83
C THR A 249 4.60 -34.89 -22.08
N TYR A 250 5.26 -35.32 -23.15
CA TYR A 250 5.30 -34.60 -24.42
C TYR A 250 4.35 -35.23 -25.44
N PRO A 251 3.83 -34.45 -26.41
CA PRO A 251 2.98 -34.98 -27.48
C PRO A 251 3.64 -36.09 -28.32
N THR A 252 4.98 -36.11 -28.37
CA THR A 252 5.79 -37.15 -29.01
C THR A 252 5.71 -38.50 -28.29
N GLY A 253 5.23 -38.53 -27.06
CA GLY A 253 5.25 -39.69 -26.16
C GLY A 253 6.52 -39.78 -25.32
N VAL A 254 7.44 -38.80 -25.42
CA VAL A 254 8.59 -38.70 -24.51
C VAL A 254 8.08 -38.39 -23.10
N TYR A 255 8.63 -39.10 -22.14
CA TYR A 255 8.33 -38.98 -20.72
C TYR A 255 9.58 -38.50 -19.99
N VAL A 256 9.44 -37.44 -19.18
CA VAL A 256 10.55 -36.82 -18.47
C VAL A 256 10.23 -36.69 -17.01
N GLU A 257 11.20 -37.03 -16.16
CA GLU A 257 11.15 -36.80 -14.74
C GLU A 257 12.28 -35.87 -14.33
N ILE A 258 11.96 -34.88 -13.50
CA ILE A 258 12.94 -33.97 -12.92
C ILE A 258 12.86 -34.16 -11.41
N SER A 259 13.99 -34.50 -10.81
CA SER A 259 14.12 -34.75 -9.37
C SER A 259 15.00 -33.71 -8.72
N GLN A 260 14.56 -33.18 -7.58
CA GLN A 260 15.40 -32.44 -6.63
C GLN A 260 15.65 -33.32 -5.41
N PHE A 261 16.90 -33.46 -4.98
CA PHE A 261 17.25 -34.26 -3.81
C PHE A 261 17.53 -33.37 -2.60
N ALA A 262 17.11 -33.81 -1.41
CA ALA A 262 17.29 -33.03 -0.18
C ALA A 262 18.76 -32.94 0.23
N ASP A 263 19.55 -33.96 -0.10
CA ASP A 263 20.96 -34.05 0.25
C ASP A 263 21.75 -34.90 -0.75
N ARG A 264 23.08 -34.81 -0.63
CA ARG A 264 24.04 -35.52 -1.49
C ARG A 264 23.96 -37.05 -1.36
N GLY A 265 23.52 -37.57 -0.21
CA GLY A 265 23.36 -39.00 0.03
C GLY A 265 22.18 -39.58 -0.76
N GLN A 266 21.03 -38.90 -0.74
CA GLN A 266 19.88 -39.28 -1.57
C GLN A 266 20.22 -39.22 -3.07
N TRP A 267 20.85 -38.13 -3.50
CA TRP A 267 21.29 -37.95 -4.88
C TRP A 267 22.24 -39.08 -5.32
N GLN A 268 23.25 -39.41 -4.50
CA GLN A 268 24.20 -40.47 -4.80
C GLN A 268 23.52 -41.84 -4.87
N ALA A 269 22.59 -42.14 -3.96
CA ALA A 269 21.84 -43.39 -3.98
C ALA A 269 21.01 -43.55 -5.26
N ARG A 270 20.38 -42.48 -5.76
CA ARG A 270 19.67 -42.51 -7.05
C ARG A 270 20.62 -42.74 -8.22
N LEU A 271 21.78 -42.08 -8.20
CA LEU A 271 22.81 -42.24 -9.23
C LEU A 271 23.34 -43.68 -9.27
N ASP A 272 23.67 -44.25 -8.12
CA ASP A 272 24.15 -45.64 -8.00
C ASP A 272 23.08 -46.64 -8.52
N ALA A 273 21.81 -46.38 -8.20
CA ALA A 273 20.69 -47.20 -8.69
C ALA A 273 20.51 -47.10 -10.21
N ALA A 274 20.63 -45.90 -10.79
CA ALA A 274 20.59 -45.71 -12.24
C ALA A 274 21.79 -46.40 -12.92
N ALA A 275 22.98 -46.24 -12.35
CA ALA A 275 24.22 -46.79 -12.89
C ALA A 275 24.20 -48.32 -12.99
N ALA A 276 23.61 -49.00 -12.00
CA ALA A 276 23.50 -50.46 -11.95
C ALA A 276 22.76 -51.07 -13.16
N GLY A 277 21.87 -50.31 -13.80
CA GLY A 277 21.09 -50.73 -14.97
C GLY A 277 21.52 -50.07 -16.28
N SER A 278 22.63 -49.32 -16.30
CA SER A 278 23.05 -48.48 -17.42
C SER A 278 24.24 -49.05 -18.21
N THR A 279 24.44 -48.56 -19.43
CA THR A 279 25.66 -48.74 -20.20
C THR A 279 26.62 -47.56 -20.01
N GLY A 280 27.55 -47.69 -19.06
CA GLY A 280 28.70 -46.81 -18.87
C GLY A 280 28.37 -45.34 -18.50
N PRO A 281 29.24 -44.65 -17.76
CA PRO A 281 29.09 -43.21 -17.59
C PRO A 281 29.64 -42.49 -18.81
N GLY A 282 28.76 -41.84 -19.57
CA GLY A 282 29.10 -40.75 -20.47
C GLY A 282 29.02 -39.40 -19.74
N THR A 283 29.24 -38.32 -20.49
CA THR A 283 28.98 -36.95 -20.04
C THR A 283 28.17 -36.23 -21.11
N TRP A 284 27.38 -35.24 -20.73
CA TRP A 284 26.69 -34.36 -21.67
C TRP A 284 27.25 -32.93 -21.60
N ALA A 285 27.08 -32.17 -22.69
CA ALA A 285 27.61 -30.82 -22.84
C ALA A 285 26.73 -29.99 -23.80
N TYR A 286 26.83 -28.65 -23.71
CA TYR A 286 26.25 -27.76 -24.71
C TYR A 286 27.12 -27.71 -25.97
N GLY A 287 26.64 -28.31 -27.06
CA GLY A 287 27.41 -28.40 -28.31
C GLY A 287 28.80 -29.00 -28.05
N ASP A 288 29.85 -28.33 -28.54
CA ASP A 288 31.24 -28.74 -28.35
C ASP A 288 31.88 -28.20 -27.04
N GLY A 289 31.04 -27.79 -26.08
CA GLY A 289 31.45 -27.22 -24.79
C GLY A 289 32.07 -28.22 -23.80
N PRO A 290 32.45 -27.77 -22.60
CA PRO A 290 32.87 -28.66 -21.53
C PRO A 290 31.71 -29.54 -21.05
N ALA A 291 32.03 -30.66 -20.39
CA ALA A 291 31.02 -31.51 -19.76
C ALA A 291 30.27 -30.74 -18.66
N GLU A 292 28.95 -30.77 -18.73
CA GLU A 292 28.03 -30.12 -17.79
C GLU A 292 27.46 -31.11 -16.77
N GLY A 293 27.61 -32.41 -17.00
CA GLY A 293 27.23 -33.45 -16.06
C GLY A 293 27.45 -34.86 -16.59
N ASP A 294 27.13 -35.84 -15.76
CA ASP A 294 27.16 -37.25 -16.12
C ASP A 294 25.90 -37.61 -16.92
N LEU A 295 26.05 -38.52 -17.87
CA LEU A 295 24.98 -39.09 -18.67
C LEU A 295 25.02 -40.61 -18.54
N LEU A 296 23.92 -41.20 -18.09
CA LEU A 296 23.71 -42.65 -18.04
C LEU A 296 22.62 -43.04 -19.02
N GLU A 297 22.81 -44.15 -19.72
CA GLU A 297 21.89 -44.61 -20.76
C GLU A 297 21.45 -46.05 -20.51
N SER A 298 20.22 -46.37 -20.93
CA SER A 298 19.74 -47.74 -20.93
C SER A 298 20.50 -48.61 -21.93
N PRO A 299 20.69 -49.91 -21.64
CA PRO A 299 21.13 -50.88 -22.64
C PRO A 299 20.19 -50.95 -23.84
N GLU A 300 20.73 -51.33 -25.00
CA GLU A 300 19.94 -51.58 -26.21
C GLU A 300 18.96 -52.75 -26.04
N GLY A 301 17.84 -52.71 -26.78
CA GLY A 301 16.86 -53.79 -26.86
C GLY A 301 15.79 -53.78 -25.76
N GLY A 302 15.72 -52.72 -24.95
CA GLY A 302 14.66 -52.45 -23.96
C GLY A 302 14.04 -51.06 -24.11
N LEU A 303 13.41 -50.55 -23.05
CA LEU A 303 12.98 -49.15 -22.97
C LEU A 303 14.20 -48.23 -23.07
N ALA A 304 14.25 -47.39 -24.09
CA ALA A 304 15.27 -46.36 -24.20
C ALA A 304 15.06 -45.29 -23.13
N TRP A 305 16.09 -45.06 -22.32
CA TRP A 305 16.11 -43.97 -21.34
C TRP A 305 17.51 -43.39 -21.15
N LYS A 306 17.54 -42.12 -20.74
CA LYS A 306 18.72 -41.34 -20.37
C LYS A 306 18.53 -40.73 -18.98
N TYR A 307 19.60 -40.64 -18.20
CA TYR A 307 19.63 -39.97 -16.91
C TYR A 307 20.80 -38.98 -16.84
N LEU A 308 20.49 -37.71 -16.62
CA LEU A 308 21.44 -36.61 -16.58
C LEU A 308 21.65 -36.15 -15.14
N THR A 309 22.91 -35.83 -14.80
CA THR A 309 23.27 -35.04 -13.61
C THR A 309 23.79 -33.67 -14.01
N PHE A 310 24.10 -32.80 -13.04
CA PHE A 310 24.65 -31.46 -13.28
C PHE A 310 25.86 -31.20 -12.39
N TYR A 311 26.92 -30.64 -12.96
CA TYR A 311 28.12 -30.21 -12.23
C TYR A 311 28.00 -28.78 -11.71
N ALA A 312 27.12 -27.97 -12.29
CA ALA A 312 26.81 -26.63 -11.78
C ALA A 312 26.34 -26.69 -10.32
N GLU A 313 26.90 -25.84 -9.45
CA GLU A 313 26.71 -25.94 -8.00
C GLU A 313 25.23 -25.80 -7.60
N ASP A 314 24.54 -24.84 -8.21
CA ASP A 314 23.12 -24.53 -8.03
C ASP A 314 22.18 -25.64 -8.56
N ARG A 315 22.68 -26.52 -9.44
CA ARG A 315 21.95 -27.69 -9.96
C ARG A 315 22.54 -29.04 -9.53
N SER A 316 23.52 -29.05 -8.64
CA SER A 316 24.29 -30.25 -8.29
C SER A 316 23.50 -31.34 -7.54
N LEU A 317 22.31 -31.01 -7.04
CA LEU A 317 21.37 -31.92 -6.39
C LEU A 317 20.10 -32.14 -7.22
N TYR A 318 20.19 -31.98 -8.55
CA TYR A 318 19.11 -32.28 -9.47
C TYR A 318 19.50 -33.43 -10.40
N GLY A 319 18.48 -34.08 -10.95
CA GLY A 319 18.65 -35.08 -12.01
C GLY A 319 17.45 -35.08 -12.94
N ILE A 320 17.71 -35.32 -14.22
CA ILE A 320 16.67 -35.43 -15.25
C ILE A 320 16.71 -36.86 -15.79
N TYR A 321 15.57 -37.55 -15.76
CA TYR A 321 15.36 -38.84 -16.40
C TYR A 321 14.48 -38.62 -17.64
N VAL A 322 14.88 -39.16 -18.78
CA VAL A 322 14.13 -39.08 -20.05
C VAL A 322 13.92 -40.50 -20.52
N ALA A 323 12.70 -40.86 -20.89
CA ALA A 323 12.37 -42.17 -21.43
C ALA A 323 11.42 -42.07 -22.62
N TRP A 324 11.56 -42.99 -23.57
CA TRP A 324 10.67 -43.08 -24.71
C TRP A 324 10.42 -44.53 -25.10
N GLU A 325 9.18 -44.98 -24.89
CA GLU A 325 8.79 -46.36 -25.17
C GLU A 325 8.77 -46.63 -26.68
N GLY A 326 9.39 -47.75 -27.10
CA GLY A 326 9.42 -48.19 -28.49
C GLY A 326 10.42 -47.46 -29.40
N HIS A 327 11.28 -46.62 -28.84
CA HIS A 327 12.25 -45.80 -29.57
C HIS A 327 13.69 -46.14 -29.16
N THR A 328 14.67 -45.62 -29.90
CA THR A 328 16.11 -45.80 -29.65
C THR A 328 16.73 -44.63 -28.87
N GLN A 329 17.99 -44.76 -28.46
CA GLN A 329 18.74 -43.67 -27.82
C GLN A 329 18.94 -42.48 -28.78
N ASP A 330 19.30 -42.76 -30.04
CA ASP A 330 19.48 -41.74 -31.07
C ASP A 330 18.19 -40.95 -31.34
N GLU A 331 17.03 -41.63 -31.31
CA GLU A 331 15.74 -40.97 -31.48
C GLU A 331 15.42 -40.03 -30.30
N ILE A 332 15.75 -40.41 -29.05
CA ILE A 332 15.64 -39.51 -27.89
C ILE A 332 16.57 -38.30 -28.05
N ASP A 333 17.79 -38.51 -28.55
CA ASP A 333 18.74 -37.41 -28.76
C ASP A 333 18.23 -36.38 -29.75
N ASP A 334 17.75 -36.84 -30.91
CA ASP A 334 17.26 -35.98 -31.98
C ASP A 334 15.94 -35.28 -31.61
N ALA A 335 15.03 -36.00 -30.93
CA ALA A 335 13.67 -35.50 -30.69
C ALA A 335 13.53 -34.64 -29.43
N TRP A 336 14.41 -34.81 -28.43
CA TRP A 336 14.28 -34.15 -27.14
C TRP A 336 15.61 -33.60 -26.64
N PHE A 337 16.65 -34.43 -26.54
CA PHE A 337 17.87 -34.07 -25.81
C PHE A 337 18.65 -32.91 -26.45
N THR A 338 18.77 -32.90 -27.78
CA THR A 338 19.58 -31.91 -28.52
C THR A 338 19.01 -30.50 -28.44
N GLU A 339 17.68 -30.37 -28.41
CA GLU A 339 16.98 -29.08 -28.48
C GLU A 339 16.49 -28.60 -27.11
N ALA A 340 16.63 -29.41 -26.06
CA ALA A 340 16.07 -29.10 -24.75
C ALA A 340 16.80 -27.93 -24.07
N PRO A 341 16.04 -27.03 -23.40
CA PRO A 341 16.55 -25.75 -22.91
C PRO A 341 16.98 -25.83 -21.43
N PHE A 342 17.72 -26.87 -21.05
CA PHE A 342 18.34 -26.90 -19.72
C PHE A 342 19.65 -26.14 -19.74
#